data_AF-A0A0Q4TKC3-F1
#
_entry.id   AF-A0A0Q4TKC3-F1
#
_cell.length_a   1.000
_cell.length_b   1.000
_cell.length_c   1.000
_cell.angle_alpha   90.00
_cell.angle_beta   90.00
_cell.angle_gamma   90.00
#
_symmetry.space_group_name_H-M   'P 1'
#
loop_
_entity.id
_entity.type
_entity.pdbx_description
1 polymer ?
#
loop_
_entity_poly.entity_id
_entity_poly.type
_entity_poly.pdbx_seq_one_letter_code
_entity_poly.pdbx_strand_id
1 'polypeptide(L)'
;MLLCYSCHKRIDDKAYCNQYTVAFLTAKKLLHEKRVRQVTDFATLRPTSVVTVSADVRGTRAPISLPQVAEALRNDGYTGMGEDTRNGAFTVHLPGNDEDGWAWDAHRTEIDRFAARIAEAVTAGDVESLSVFALAPIPSLVYLGSKLDDKTETRLFTRKRTDEVTAWAWSTEDGDVPAFDTVMFAGDSNEAAVLVELSAPVREERLPDRLSKLPRVTITPKDQQPRPDLLSSRAAMESFALAWRDALARIESELPSVRVLHLVAAVPTPAAITMGRHRMRAAQPNIVVYQLRHDAYEAAIEVGE
;
A
#
# COMPACT_ATOMS: atom_id res chain seq x y z
N MET A 1 4.43 -19.62 -32.60
CA MET A 1 4.97 -18.89 -31.44
C MET A 1 5.55 -17.61 -31.98
N LEU A 2 5.07 -16.45 -31.53
CA LEU A 2 5.66 -15.17 -31.93
C LEU A 2 6.85 -14.89 -31.01
N LEU A 3 8.00 -14.61 -31.61
CA LEU A 3 9.25 -14.37 -30.91
C LEU A 3 9.85 -13.05 -31.41
N CYS A 4 10.47 -12.29 -30.52
CA CYS A 4 11.31 -11.17 -30.95
C CYS A 4 12.55 -11.70 -31.67
N TYR A 5 13.18 -10.84 -32.46
CA TYR A 5 14.36 -11.17 -33.26
C TYR A 5 15.50 -11.80 -32.43
N SER A 6 15.79 -11.26 -31.25
CA SER A 6 16.86 -11.77 -30.38
C SER A 6 16.57 -13.18 -29.86
N CYS A 7 15.32 -13.46 -29.49
CA CYS A 7 14.90 -14.79 -29.07
C CYS A 7 14.96 -15.80 -30.23
N HIS A 8 14.54 -15.40 -31.44
CA HIS A 8 14.60 -16.25 -32.63
C HIS A 8 16.04 -16.66 -32.94
N LYS A 9 16.97 -15.70 -32.98
CA LYS A 9 18.38 -15.95 -33.25
C LYS A 9 19.02 -16.89 -32.22
N ARG A 10 18.67 -16.74 -30.94
CA ARG A 10 19.21 -17.56 -29.86
C ARG A 10 18.70 -19.01 -29.89
N ILE A 11 17.47 -19.21 -30.33
CA ILE A 11 16.86 -20.55 -30.46
C ILE A 11 17.48 -21.31 -31.64
N ASP A 12 17.75 -20.62 -32.75
CA ASP A 12 18.30 -21.23 -33.98
C ASP A 12 19.82 -21.48 -33.92
N ASP A 13 20.51 -20.95 -32.91
CA ASP A 13 21.95 -21.14 -32.74
C ASP A 13 22.25 -22.59 -32.32
N LYS A 14 23.09 -23.25 -33.11
CA LYS A 14 23.52 -24.64 -32.91
C LYS A 14 24.16 -24.87 -31.54
N ALA A 15 24.76 -23.84 -30.93
CA ALA A 15 25.34 -23.93 -29.60
C ALA A 15 24.29 -24.22 -28.49
N TYR A 16 23.01 -23.88 -28.72
CA TYR A 16 21.95 -24.00 -27.72
C TYR A 16 20.87 -25.03 -28.10
N CYS A 17 21.08 -25.84 -29.15
CA CYS A 17 20.06 -26.79 -29.65
C CYS A 17 19.57 -27.79 -28.59
N ASN A 18 20.46 -28.21 -27.68
CA ASN A 18 20.15 -29.13 -26.58
C ASN A 18 19.37 -28.46 -25.45
N GLN A 19 19.36 -27.12 -25.38
CA GLN A 19 18.66 -26.34 -24.35
C GLN A 19 17.27 -25.93 -24.83
N TYR A 20 17.13 -25.53 -26.10
CA TYR A 20 15.85 -25.14 -26.72
C TYR A 20 15.20 -26.32 -27.45
N THR A 21 14.97 -27.42 -26.73
CA THR A 21 14.32 -28.60 -27.29
C THR A 21 12.86 -28.32 -27.68
N VAL A 22 12.31 -29.14 -28.57
CA VAL A 22 10.88 -29.08 -28.94
C VAL A 22 9.99 -29.15 -27.69
N ALA A 23 10.33 -29.99 -26.72
CA ALA A 23 9.60 -30.12 -25.46
C ALA A 23 9.63 -28.81 -24.64
N PHE A 24 10.80 -28.21 -24.47
CA PHE A 24 10.94 -26.93 -23.75
C PHE A 24 10.15 -25.80 -24.42
N LEU A 25 10.30 -25.66 -25.74
CA LEU A 25 9.61 -24.63 -26.52
C LEU A 25 8.09 -24.81 -26.51
N THR A 26 7.61 -26.06 -26.57
CA THR A 26 6.18 -26.39 -26.44
C THR A 26 5.65 -26.03 -25.07
N ALA A 27 6.37 -26.35 -23.99
CA ALA A 27 5.98 -25.97 -22.63
C ALA A 27 5.92 -24.44 -22.46
N LYS A 28 6.90 -23.70 -22.99
CA LYS A 28 6.90 -22.23 -22.96
C LYS A 28 5.76 -21.62 -23.78
N LYS A 29 5.46 -22.19 -24.95
CA LYS A 29 4.31 -21.78 -25.77
C LYS A 29 3.00 -21.99 -25.03
N LEU A 30 2.77 -23.19 -24.48
CA LEU A 30 1.55 -23.51 -23.72
C LEU A 30 1.39 -22.60 -22.50
N LEU A 31 2.49 -22.32 -21.78
CA LEU A 31 2.48 -21.39 -20.66
C LEU A 31 2.08 -19.97 -21.11
N HIS A 32 2.62 -19.50 -22.24
CA HIS A 32 2.28 -18.20 -22.79
C HIS A 32 0.83 -18.14 -23.30
N GLU A 33 0.37 -19.15 -24.04
CA GLU A 33 -1.01 -19.21 -24.54
C GLU A 33 -2.03 -19.32 -23.40
N LYS A 34 -1.72 -20.10 -22.36
CA LYS A 34 -2.52 -20.16 -21.13
C LYS A 34 -2.57 -18.78 -20.46
N ARG A 35 -1.42 -18.08 -20.36
CA ARG A 35 -1.37 -16.71 -19.83
C ARG A 35 -2.21 -15.76 -20.66
N VAL A 36 -2.07 -15.76 -22.00
CA VAL A 36 -2.86 -14.92 -22.91
C VAL A 36 -4.34 -15.18 -22.71
N ARG A 37 -4.78 -16.44 -22.81
CA ARG A 37 -6.18 -16.82 -22.60
C ARG A 37 -6.70 -16.36 -21.25
N GLN A 38 -5.91 -16.48 -20.19
CA GLN A 38 -6.28 -16.04 -18.84
C GLN A 38 -6.38 -14.52 -18.70
N VAL A 39 -5.55 -13.74 -19.41
CA VAL A 39 -5.55 -12.26 -19.31
C VAL A 39 -6.47 -11.57 -20.32
N THR A 40 -6.93 -12.29 -21.35
CA THR A 40 -7.88 -11.79 -22.37
C THR A 40 -9.28 -12.35 -22.20
N ASP A 41 -9.52 -13.16 -21.17
CA ASP A 41 -10.86 -13.65 -20.84
C ASP A 41 -11.63 -12.59 -20.04
N PHE A 42 -12.11 -11.57 -20.76
CA PHE A 42 -12.93 -10.49 -20.20
C PHE A 42 -14.25 -10.98 -19.59
N ALA A 43 -14.65 -12.24 -19.82
CA ALA A 43 -15.78 -12.84 -19.12
C ALA A 43 -15.48 -13.16 -17.65
N THR A 44 -14.20 -13.25 -17.26
CA THR A 44 -13.77 -13.60 -15.90
C THR A 44 -12.92 -12.52 -15.21
N LEU A 45 -12.28 -11.60 -15.96
CA LEU A 45 -11.50 -10.51 -15.38
C LEU A 45 -12.24 -9.17 -15.38
N ARG A 46 -12.28 -8.50 -14.22
CA ARG A 46 -12.85 -7.15 -14.10
C ARG A 46 -11.80 -6.07 -14.38
N PRO A 47 -12.10 -5.05 -15.21
CA PRO A 47 -11.20 -3.91 -15.41
C PRO A 47 -10.95 -3.13 -14.11
N THR A 48 -9.72 -2.66 -13.93
CA THR A 48 -9.35 -1.76 -12.82
C THR A 48 -8.26 -0.79 -13.26
N SER A 49 -8.30 0.43 -12.72
CA SER A 49 -7.22 1.39 -12.92
C SER A 49 -6.08 1.13 -11.95
N VAL A 50 -4.88 1.02 -12.50
CA VAL A 50 -3.66 0.78 -11.73
C VAL A 50 -3.14 2.09 -11.17
N VAL A 51 -2.98 2.17 -9.85
CA VAL A 51 -2.39 3.31 -9.15
C VAL A 51 -1.05 2.90 -8.59
N THR A 52 0.04 3.52 -9.07
CA THR A 52 1.41 3.23 -8.65
C THR A 52 2.02 4.45 -7.98
N VAL A 53 2.41 4.32 -6.71
CA VAL A 53 3.07 5.39 -5.94
C VAL A 53 4.42 4.89 -5.46
N SER A 54 5.49 5.61 -5.76
CA SER A 54 6.84 5.26 -5.33
C SER A 54 7.57 6.46 -4.75
N ALA A 55 8.48 6.24 -3.81
CA ALA A 55 9.47 7.20 -3.35
C ALA A 55 10.77 6.44 -3.09
N ASP A 56 11.89 7.17 -3.02
CA ASP A 56 13.13 6.57 -2.54
C ASP A 56 13.03 6.32 -1.04
N VAL A 57 13.36 5.11 -0.60
CA VAL A 57 13.35 4.74 0.82
C VAL A 57 14.78 4.48 1.22
N ARG A 58 15.33 5.27 2.16
CA ARG A 58 16.73 5.19 2.60
C ARG A 58 17.72 5.23 1.42
N GLY A 59 17.49 6.13 0.47
CA GLY A 59 18.32 6.31 -0.72
C GLY A 59 18.28 5.18 -1.74
N THR A 60 17.40 4.19 -1.58
CA THR A 60 17.24 3.08 -2.54
C THR A 60 15.94 3.22 -3.30
N ARG A 61 16.03 3.26 -4.63
CA ARG A 61 14.86 3.24 -5.50
C ARG A 61 14.24 1.85 -5.49
N ALA A 62 12.96 1.78 -5.18
CA ALA A 62 12.18 0.54 -5.21
C ALA A 62 11.15 0.58 -6.35
N PRO A 63 11.56 0.34 -7.62
CA PRO A 63 10.64 0.41 -8.74
C PRO A 63 9.57 -0.67 -8.65
N ILE A 64 8.34 -0.29 -8.94
CA ILE A 64 7.19 -1.21 -9.02
C ILE A 64 7.17 -1.78 -10.44
N SER A 65 7.40 -3.09 -10.57
CA SER A 65 7.55 -3.77 -11.85
C SER A 65 6.18 -4.06 -12.50
N LEU A 66 5.97 -3.58 -13.73
CA LEU A 66 4.74 -3.85 -14.50
C LEU A 66 4.43 -5.36 -14.64
N PRO A 67 5.40 -6.25 -14.92
CA PRO A 67 5.18 -7.69 -14.86
C PRO A 67 4.62 -8.20 -13.54
N GLN A 68 5.07 -7.65 -12.40
CA GLN A 68 4.59 -8.08 -11.08
C GLN A 68 3.19 -7.53 -10.79
N VAL A 69 2.90 -6.29 -11.19
CA VAL A 69 1.57 -5.69 -11.10
C VAL A 69 0.57 -6.50 -11.91
N ALA A 70 0.88 -6.77 -13.18
CA ALA A 70 0.01 -7.55 -14.06
C ALA A 70 -0.29 -8.95 -13.50
N GLU A 71 0.71 -9.59 -12.88
CA GLU A 71 0.53 -10.90 -12.25
C GLU A 71 -0.34 -10.85 -10.99
N ALA A 72 -0.15 -9.82 -10.15
CA ALA A 72 -0.97 -9.62 -8.96
C ALA A 72 -2.43 -9.34 -9.30
N LEU A 73 -2.70 -8.48 -10.29
CA LEU A 73 -4.04 -8.21 -10.79
C LEU A 73 -4.69 -9.49 -11.33
N ARG A 74 -3.97 -10.24 -12.17
CA ARG A 74 -4.46 -11.47 -12.78
C ARG A 74 -4.85 -12.51 -11.72
N ASN A 75 -4.03 -12.70 -10.70
CA ASN A 75 -4.32 -13.65 -9.61
C ASN A 75 -5.57 -13.25 -8.81
N ASP A 76 -5.92 -11.98 -8.83
CA ASP A 76 -7.03 -11.42 -8.08
C ASP A 76 -8.30 -11.22 -8.92
N GLY A 77 -8.29 -11.65 -10.18
CA GLY A 77 -9.44 -11.51 -11.08
C GLY A 77 -9.56 -10.14 -11.75
N TYR A 78 -8.47 -9.37 -11.83
CA TYR A 78 -8.44 -8.05 -12.46
C TYR A 78 -7.56 -7.99 -13.70
N THR A 79 -7.87 -7.02 -14.56
CA THR A 79 -7.01 -6.60 -15.66
C THR A 79 -6.79 -5.08 -15.60
N GLY A 80 -5.54 -4.64 -15.77
CA GLY A 80 -5.16 -3.22 -15.74
C GLY A 80 -5.53 -2.44 -17.02
N MET A 81 -6.39 -3.01 -17.85
CA MET A 81 -6.77 -2.51 -19.17
C MET A 81 -8.29 -2.42 -19.24
N GLY A 82 -8.82 -1.18 -19.29
CA GLY A 82 -10.14 -0.94 -19.87
C GLY A 82 -10.09 -0.98 -21.40
N GLU A 83 -11.22 -0.76 -22.07
CA GLU A 83 -11.28 -0.72 -23.54
C GLU A 83 -10.44 0.43 -24.16
N ASP A 84 -10.17 1.51 -23.41
CA ASP A 84 -9.25 2.59 -23.80
C ASP A 84 -7.96 2.57 -22.97
N THR A 85 -6.84 2.32 -23.65
CA THR A 85 -5.49 2.25 -23.06
C THR A 85 -4.96 3.57 -22.47
N ARG A 86 -5.66 4.68 -22.66
CA ARG A 86 -5.22 6.02 -22.19
C ARG A 86 -5.57 6.32 -20.74
N ASN A 87 -6.54 5.63 -20.14
CA ASN A 87 -7.11 5.99 -18.84
C ASN A 87 -6.87 4.96 -17.70
N GLY A 88 -6.19 3.84 -17.98
CA GLY A 88 -6.10 2.71 -17.03
C GLY A 88 -4.94 2.72 -16.04
N ALA A 89 -4.01 3.69 -16.08
CA ALA A 89 -2.85 3.69 -15.19
C ALA A 89 -2.44 5.10 -14.73
N PHE A 90 -2.36 5.27 -13.41
CA PHE A 90 -1.89 6.46 -12.73
C PHE A 90 -0.56 6.12 -12.04
N THR A 91 0.51 6.81 -12.39
CA THR A 91 1.82 6.62 -11.75
C THR A 91 2.38 7.94 -11.26
N VAL A 92 2.92 7.95 -10.04
CA VAL A 92 3.66 9.07 -9.47
C VAL A 92 4.91 8.55 -8.75
N HIS A 93 5.99 9.31 -8.89
CA HIS A 93 7.21 9.14 -8.10
C HIS A 93 7.40 10.40 -7.25
N LEU A 94 7.39 10.24 -5.93
CA LEU A 94 7.53 11.33 -4.98
C LEU A 94 9.02 11.73 -4.89
N PRO A 95 9.33 13.03 -4.95
CA PRO A 95 10.70 13.51 -4.99
C PRO A 95 11.34 13.63 -3.60
N GLY A 96 12.66 13.43 -3.54
CA GLY A 96 13.42 13.55 -2.29
C GLY A 96 13.46 12.25 -1.49
N ASN A 97 14.11 12.30 -0.32
CA ASN A 97 14.19 11.19 0.61
C ASN A 97 13.53 11.52 1.96
N ASP A 98 13.41 10.54 2.85
CA ASP A 98 12.81 10.72 4.17
C ASP A 98 13.69 11.52 5.16
N GLU A 99 14.93 11.85 4.80
CA GLU A 99 15.85 12.70 5.57
C GLU A 99 15.71 14.19 5.19
N ASP A 100 15.23 14.47 3.98
CA ASP A 100 15.02 15.81 3.46
C ASP A 100 13.78 16.46 4.10
N GLY A 101 13.97 17.53 4.90
CA GLY A 101 12.85 18.24 5.52
C GLY A 101 11.83 18.80 4.52
N TRP A 102 12.27 19.21 3.33
CA TRP A 102 11.42 19.73 2.25
C TRP A 102 10.59 18.64 1.55
N ALA A 103 11.00 17.37 1.65
CA ALA A 103 10.37 16.28 0.90
C ALA A 103 8.91 16.09 1.30
N TRP A 104 8.54 16.33 2.57
CA TRP A 104 7.16 16.18 3.02
C TRP A 104 6.19 17.14 2.33
N ASP A 105 6.59 18.39 2.13
CA ASP A 105 5.78 19.39 1.41
C ASP A 105 5.66 19.05 -0.08
N ALA A 106 6.76 18.59 -0.68
CA ALA A 106 6.75 18.12 -2.06
C ALA A 106 5.88 16.87 -2.23
N HIS A 107 5.95 15.91 -1.30
CA HIS A 107 5.13 14.72 -1.29
C HIS A 107 3.64 15.08 -1.19
N ARG A 108 3.25 15.99 -0.28
CA ARG A 108 1.86 16.47 -0.18
C ARG A 108 1.38 17.07 -1.51
N THR A 109 2.18 17.97 -2.07
CA THR A 109 1.85 18.67 -3.33
C THR A 109 1.66 17.68 -4.50
N GLU A 110 2.57 16.72 -4.64
CA GLU A 110 2.48 15.72 -5.71
C GLU A 110 1.33 14.74 -5.48
N ILE A 111 1.07 14.33 -4.23
CA ILE A 111 -0.08 13.48 -3.89
C ILE A 111 -1.39 14.21 -4.17
N ASP A 112 -1.51 15.50 -3.85
CA ASP A 112 -2.72 16.29 -4.12
C ASP A 112 -2.99 16.39 -5.62
N ARG A 113 -1.97 16.72 -6.42
CA ARG A 113 -2.09 16.75 -7.90
C ARG A 113 -2.45 15.38 -8.45
N PHE A 114 -1.84 14.33 -7.91
CA PHE A 114 -2.08 12.95 -8.34
C PHE A 114 -3.50 12.48 -8.01
N ALA A 115 -3.98 12.74 -6.79
CA ALA A 115 -5.33 12.40 -6.35
C ALA A 115 -6.39 13.19 -7.13
N ALA A 116 -6.14 14.47 -7.45
CA ALA A 116 -7.03 15.26 -8.29
C ALA A 116 -7.23 14.62 -9.68
N ARG A 117 -6.16 14.17 -10.32
CA ARG A 117 -6.23 13.46 -11.61
C ARG A 117 -7.03 12.15 -11.53
N ILE A 118 -6.87 11.40 -10.43
CA ILE A 118 -7.66 10.17 -10.21
C ILE A 118 -9.13 10.54 -10.03
N ALA A 119 -9.44 11.57 -9.23
CA ALA A 119 -10.80 12.01 -8.98
C ALA A 119 -11.51 12.54 -10.24
N GLU A 120 -10.79 13.25 -11.11
CA GLU A 120 -11.29 13.69 -12.42
C GLU A 120 -11.71 12.47 -13.28
N ALA A 121 -10.86 11.45 -13.35
CA ALA A 121 -11.14 10.24 -14.13
C ALA A 121 -12.29 9.40 -13.54
N VAL A 122 -12.40 9.33 -12.21
CA VAL A 122 -13.55 8.72 -11.52
C VAL A 122 -14.84 9.49 -11.84
N THR A 123 -14.80 10.83 -11.77
CA THR A 123 -15.96 11.68 -12.04
C THR A 123 -16.42 11.59 -13.49
N ALA A 124 -15.48 11.42 -14.43
CA ALA A 124 -15.76 11.20 -15.84
C ALA A 124 -16.36 9.81 -16.15
N GLY A 125 -16.34 8.87 -15.19
CA GLY A 125 -16.77 7.50 -15.39
C GLY A 125 -15.73 6.61 -16.09
N ASP A 126 -14.50 7.11 -16.28
CA ASP A 126 -13.40 6.35 -16.88
C ASP A 126 -12.84 5.29 -15.91
N VAL A 127 -13.09 5.46 -14.60
CA VAL A 127 -12.51 4.65 -13.53
C VAL A 127 -13.60 4.22 -12.54
N GLU A 128 -13.94 2.93 -12.56
CA GLU A 128 -14.88 2.33 -11.61
C GLU A 128 -14.21 1.71 -10.38
N SER A 129 -12.95 1.26 -10.54
CA SER A 129 -12.19 0.64 -9.45
C SER A 129 -10.70 0.96 -9.56
N LEU A 130 -10.04 1.00 -8.40
CA LEU A 130 -8.61 1.27 -8.26
C LEU A 130 -7.88 0.06 -7.70
N SER A 131 -6.70 -0.24 -8.24
CA SER A 131 -5.75 -1.21 -7.70
C SER A 131 -4.44 -0.51 -7.40
N VAL A 132 -4.13 -0.36 -6.11
CA VAL A 132 -3.07 0.50 -5.60
C VAL A 132 -1.85 -0.32 -5.19
N PHE A 133 -0.72 0.02 -5.79
CA PHE A 133 0.61 -0.51 -5.52
C PHE A 133 1.48 0.65 -5.03
N ALA A 134 1.94 0.60 -3.78
CA ALA A 134 2.63 1.72 -3.19
C ALA A 134 3.87 1.32 -2.37
N LEU A 135 4.97 2.02 -2.62
CA LEU A 135 6.22 1.94 -1.87
C LEU A 135 6.73 3.36 -1.61
N ALA A 136 6.34 3.92 -0.46
CA ALA A 136 6.79 5.23 -0.01
C ALA A 136 6.84 5.25 1.54
N PRO A 137 7.48 6.27 2.15
CA PRO A 137 7.46 6.44 3.61
C PRO A 137 6.03 6.49 4.18
N ILE A 138 5.89 6.01 5.42
CA ILE A 138 4.60 5.88 6.12
C ILE A 138 3.80 7.19 6.12
N PRO A 139 4.37 8.37 6.46
CA PRO A 139 3.63 9.63 6.44
C PRO A 139 2.97 9.93 5.08
N SER A 140 3.69 9.70 3.98
CA SER A 140 3.21 9.94 2.63
C SER A 140 2.10 8.96 2.24
N LEU A 141 2.18 7.71 2.71
CA LEU A 141 1.15 6.71 2.46
C LEU A 141 -0.14 6.97 3.27
N VAL A 142 -0.02 7.43 4.52
CA VAL A 142 -1.19 7.89 5.29
C VAL A 142 -1.83 9.10 4.59
N TYR A 143 -1.03 10.07 4.13
CA TYR A 143 -1.55 11.22 3.40
C TYR A 143 -2.22 10.81 2.09
N LEU A 144 -1.60 9.94 1.28
CA LEU A 144 -2.21 9.34 0.09
C LEU A 144 -3.56 8.71 0.42
N GLY A 145 -3.62 7.91 1.49
CA GLY A 145 -4.86 7.30 1.95
C GLY A 145 -5.96 8.33 2.20
N SER A 146 -5.65 9.45 2.84
CA SER A 146 -6.65 10.51 3.12
C SER A 146 -7.22 11.19 1.87
N LYS A 147 -6.51 11.10 0.74
CA LYS A 147 -6.90 11.67 -0.55
C LYS A 147 -7.62 10.67 -1.45
N LEU A 148 -7.49 9.37 -1.18
CA LEU A 148 -8.26 8.33 -1.86
C LEU A 148 -9.65 8.25 -1.22
N ASP A 149 -10.68 8.58 -2.01
CA ASP A 149 -12.08 8.57 -1.57
C ASP A 149 -12.53 7.18 -1.06
N ASP A 150 -13.60 7.16 -0.26
CA ASP A 150 -14.20 5.93 0.24
C ASP A 150 -15.28 5.35 -0.71
N LYS A 151 -15.78 6.16 -1.65
CA LYS A 151 -16.83 5.75 -2.61
C LYS A 151 -16.30 4.99 -3.81
N THR A 152 -15.03 5.19 -4.18
CA THR A 152 -14.40 4.42 -5.25
C THR A 152 -13.86 3.12 -4.70
N GLU A 153 -14.27 2.01 -5.32
CA GLU A 153 -13.81 0.69 -4.95
C GLU A 153 -12.29 0.58 -5.12
N THR A 154 -11.57 0.55 -4.00
CA THR A 154 -10.11 0.64 -3.99
C THR A 154 -9.50 -0.58 -3.32
N ARG A 155 -8.67 -1.29 -4.07
CA ARG A 155 -7.90 -2.46 -3.63
C ARG A 155 -6.47 -2.05 -3.37
N LEU A 156 -5.96 -2.39 -2.19
CA LEU A 156 -4.55 -2.22 -1.87
C LEU A 156 -3.84 -3.54 -2.13
N PHE A 157 -2.61 -3.49 -2.60
CA PHE A 157 -1.73 -4.65 -2.72
C PHE A 157 -0.51 -4.48 -1.82
N THR A 158 -0.01 -5.59 -1.29
CA THR A 158 1.17 -5.63 -0.43
C THR A 158 2.35 -6.21 -1.18
N ARG A 159 3.55 -5.65 -1.00
CA ARG A 159 4.78 -6.22 -1.56
C ARG A 159 5.41 -7.18 -0.57
N LYS A 160 5.52 -8.45 -0.96
CA LYS A 160 6.36 -9.45 -0.31
C LYS A 160 7.84 -9.13 -0.52
N ARG A 161 8.68 -9.46 0.45
CA ARG A 161 10.14 -9.27 0.36
C ARG A 161 10.79 -10.38 -0.48
N THR A 162 10.37 -10.49 -1.73
CA THR A 162 10.90 -11.40 -2.75
C THR A 162 11.03 -10.65 -4.08
N ASP A 163 11.90 -11.14 -4.96
CA ASP A 163 12.10 -10.58 -6.30
C ASP A 163 11.34 -11.38 -7.39
N GLU A 164 10.51 -12.34 -6.98
CA GLU A 164 9.66 -13.11 -7.88
C GLU A 164 8.61 -12.26 -8.61
N VAL A 165 8.08 -12.78 -9.72
CA VAL A 165 6.97 -12.16 -10.45
C VAL A 165 5.71 -12.03 -9.58
N THR A 166 5.59 -12.88 -8.55
CA THR A 166 4.48 -12.93 -7.59
C THR A 166 4.69 -11.99 -6.39
N ALA A 167 5.68 -11.10 -6.41
CA ALA A 167 6.04 -10.25 -5.27
C ALA A 167 4.86 -9.41 -4.73
N TRP A 168 3.89 -9.06 -5.58
CA TRP A 168 2.70 -8.29 -5.19
C TRP A 168 1.44 -9.14 -5.09
N ALA A 169 1.51 -10.43 -5.39
CA ALA A 169 0.38 -11.33 -5.27
C ALA A 169 0.16 -11.71 -3.81
N TRP A 170 -1.10 -11.69 -3.37
CA TRP A 170 -1.52 -12.22 -2.08
C TRP A 170 -1.10 -13.68 -1.92
N SER A 171 -0.80 -14.06 -0.69
CA SER A 171 -0.53 -15.46 -0.37
C SER A 171 -1.78 -16.29 -0.62
N THR A 172 -1.62 -17.43 -1.29
CA THR A 172 -2.70 -18.40 -1.55
C THR A 172 -2.84 -19.43 -0.43
N GLU A 173 -1.97 -19.36 0.58
CA GLU A 173 -2.05 -20.21 1.75
C GLU A 173 -3.08 -19.66 2.73
N ASP A 174 -3.99 -20.52 3.18
CA ASP A 174 -4.91 -20.24 4.29
C ASP A 174 -4.09 -20.13 5.58
N GLY A 175 -3.57 -18.93 5.84
CA GLY A 175 -2.97 -18.57 7.12
C GLY A 175 -4.01 -18.06 8.10
N ASP A 176 -3.72 -18.19 9.40
CA ASP A 176 -4.55 -17.58 10.44
C ASP A 176 -4.68 -16.07 10.21
N VAL A 177 -5.93 -15.60 10.22
CA VAL A 177 -6.23 -14.17 10.11
C VAL A 177 -5.88 -13.52 11.45
N PRO A 178 -4.91 -12.58 11.48
CA PRO A 178 -4.52 -11.94 12.74
C PRO A 178 -5.69 -11.12 13.30
N ALA A 179 -5.91 -11.25 14.60
CA ALA A 179 -6.71 -10.30 15.36
C ALA A 179 -5.79 -9.20 15.93
N PHE A 180 -6.39 -8.07 16.31
CA PHE A 180 -5.67 -6.92 16.85
C PHE A 180 -6.33 -6.45 18.14
N ASP A 181 -5.51 -6.17 19.14
CA ASP A 181 -5.95 -5.56 20.39
C ASP A 181 -5.75 -4.04 20.33
N THR A 182 -6.65 -3.31 20.99
CA THR A 182 -6.55 -1.85 21.16
C THR A 182 -6.58 -1.53 22.65
N VAL A 183 -5.44 -1.04 23.16
CA VAL A 183 -5.29 -0.60 24.54
C VAL A 183 -5.36 0.92 24.59
N MET A 184 -6.16 1.46 25.49
CA MET A 184 -6.31 2.91 25.68
C MET A 184 -5.96 3.31 27.10
N PHE A 185 -5.16 4.36 27.22
CA PHE A 185 -4.85 5.06 28.45
C PHE A 185 -5.43 6.46 28.34
N ALA A 186 -6.50 6.70 29.09
CA ALA A 186 -7.14 8.01 29.13
C ALA A 186 -6.25 9.04 29.82
N GLY A 187 -6.45 10.30 29.47
CA GLY A 187 -5.81 11.45 30.10
C GLY A 187 -6.58 12.72 29.75
N ASP A 188 -6.28 13.81 30.47
CA ASP A 188 -6.92 15.10 30.24
C ASP A 188 -6.06 15.94 29.28
N SER A 189 -6.35 15.81 27.98
CA SER A 189 -5.68 16.56 26.92
C SER A 189 -6.58 16.69 25.70
N ASN A 190 -6.32 17.71 24.88
CA ASN A 190 -6.87 17.85 23.54
C ASN A 190 -6.03 17.15 22.46
N GLU A 191 -4.97 16.44 22.86
CA GLU A 191 -4.09 15.66 21.97
C GLU A 191 -3.97 14.23 22.50
N ALA A 192 -3.71 13.26 21.62
CA ALA A 192 -3.41 11.89 22.02
C ALA A 192 -2.30 11.28 21.16
N ALA A 193 -1.50 10.39 21.73
CA ALA A 193 -0.53 9.58 20.99
C ALA A 193 -1.19 8.27 20.52
N VAL A 194 -1.02 7.94 19.24
CA VAL A 194 -1.53 6.70 18.65
C VAL A 194 -0.34 5.89 18.14
N LEU A 195 -0.11 4.73 18.75
CA LEU A 195 0.96 3.80 18.40
C LEU A 195 0.36 2.60 17.66
N VAL A 196 0.87 2.31 16.46
CA VAL A 196 0.39 1.16 15.65
C VAL A 196 1.57 0.26 15.31
N GLU A 197 1.61 -0.93 15.91
CA GLU A 197 2.78 -1.81 15.90
C GLU A 197 2.48 -3.10 15.15
N LEU A 198 2.54 -3.10 13.81
CA LEU A 198 2.20 -4.29 13.03
C LEU A 198 3.42 -4.98 12.42
N SER A 199 4.38 -4.21 11.93
CA SER A 199 5.59 -4.73 11.30
C SER A 199 6.77 -4.87 12.27
N ALA A 200 6.77 -4.06 13.32
CA ALA A 200 7.73 -4.06 14.43
C ALA A 200 7.14 -3.26 15.61
N PRO A 201 7.64 -3.44 16.85
CA PRO A 201 7.34 -2.54 17.96
C PRO A 201 7.80 -1.10 17.67
N VAL A 202 7.09 -0.11 18.20
CA VAL A 202 7.54 1.29 18.18
C VAL A 202 8.65 1.46 19.22
N ARG A 203 9.70 2.21 18.86
CA ARG A 203 10.81 2.51 19.77
C ARG A 203 10.41 3.64 20.71
N GLU A 204 9.75 3.30 21.81
CA GLU A 204 9.23 4.29 22.78
C GLU A 204 10.33 5.24 23.27
N GLU A 205 11.56 4.76 23.42
CA GLU A 205 12.72 5.56 23.83
C GLU A 205 13.13 6.64 22.82
N ARG A 206 12.59 6.59 21.61
CA ARG A 206 12.82 7.56 20.52
C ARG A 206 11.64 8.49 20.30
N LEU A 207 10.56 8.33 21.06
CA LEU A 207 9.42 9.23 20.98
C LEU A 207 9.79 10.60 21.57
N PRO A 208 9.28 11.70 21.00
CA PRO A 208 9.38 13.01 21.66
C PRO A 208 8.78 12.97 23.07
N ASP A 209 9.48 13.56 24.05
CA ASP A 209 9.06 13.59 25.47
C ASP A 209 7.64 14.12 25.70
N ARG A 210 7.12 14.96 24.79
CA ARG A 210 5.75 15.45 24.87
C ARG A 210 4.72 14.33 24.67
N LEU A 211 4.99 13.35 23.80
CA LEU A 211 4.05 12.29 23.45
C LEU A 211 3.88 11.27 24.58
N SER A 212 4.91 11.06 25.40
CA SER A 212 4.86 10.12 26.53
C SER A 212 3.92 10.56 27.65
N LYS A 213 3.48 11.83 27.65
CA LYS A 213 2.57 12.41 28.64
C LYS A 213 1.13 12.53 28.15
N LEU A 214 0.86 12.22 26.88
CA LEU A 214 -0.47 12.31 26.31
C LEU A 214 -1.31 11.08 26.64
N PRO A 215 -2.66 11.19 26.60
CA PRO A 215 -3.53 10.03 26.39
C PRO A 215 -2.97 9.15 25.27
N ARG A 216 -3.02 7.83 25.45
CA ARG A 216 -2.36 6.89 24.54
C ARG A 216 -3.32 5.83 24.04
N VAL A 217 -3.30 5.58 22.74
CA VAL A 217 -3.96 4.45 22.09
C VAL A 217 -2.89 3.60 21.42
N THR A 218 -2.85 2.31 21.74
CA THR A 218 -1.89 1.37 21.14
C THR A 218 -2.64 0.23 20.47
N ILE A 219 -2.32 -0.03 19.20
CA ILE A 219 -2.84 -1.15 18.43
C ILE A 219 -1.71 -2.15 18.17
N THR A 220 -1.89 -3.38 18.64
CA THR A 220 -0.94 -4.48 18.47
C THR A 220 -1.62 -5.75 17.97
N PRO A 221 -0.89 -6.69 17.36
CA PRO A 221 -1.41 -8.01 17.04
C PRO A 221 -1.75 -8.74 18.33
N LYS A 222 -2.91 -9.38 18.36
CA LYS A 222 -3.36 -10.17 19.51
C LYS A 222 -2.58 -11.48 19.59
N ASP A 223 -2.13 -11.83 20.78
CA ASP A 223 -1.45 -13.09 21.11
C ASP A 223 -0.20 -13.42 20.27
N GLN A 224 0.39 -12.43 19.60
CA GLN A 224 1.59 -12.60 18.77
C GLN A 224 2.41 -11.31 18.66
N GLN A 225 3.66 -11.43 18.21
CA GLN A 225 4.55 -10.28 18.02
C GLN A 225 4.34 -9.61 16.65
N PRO A 226 4.55 -8.28 16.55
CA PRO A 226 4.61 -7.58 15.27
C PRO A 226 5.65 -8.19 14.33
N ARG A 227 5.31 -8.33 13.04
CA ARG A 227 6.22 -8.85 12.01
C ARG A 227 5.91 -8.29 10.62
N PRO A 228 6.92 -8.12 9.74
CA PRO A 228 6.73 -7.44 8.45
C PRO A 228 5.68 -8.04 7.51
N ASP A 229 5.44 -9.34 7.63
CA ASP A 229 4.55 -10.16 6.80
C ASP A 229 3.19 -10.44 7.47
N LEU A 230 2.87 -9.75 8.58
CA LEU A 230 1.62 -9.95 9.32
C LEU A 230 0.38 -9.73 8.44
N LEU A 231 0.43 -8.76 7.52
CA LEU A 231 -0.67 -8.43 6.60
C LEU A 231 -0.41 -9.03 5.21
N SER A 232 -0.31 -10.36 5.15
CA SER A 232 0.01 -11.13 3.94
C SER A 232 -1.22 -11.67 3.18
N SER A 233 -2.43 -11.40 3.68
CA SER A 233 -3.70 -11.80 3.05
C SER A 233 -4.74 -10.66 3.07
N ARG A 234 -5.78 -10.78 2.24
CA ARG A 234 -6.92 -9.84 2.21
C ARG A 234 -7.65 -9.80 3.55
N ALA A 235 -7.93 -10.97 4.11
CA ALA A 235 -8.60 -11.07 5.39
C ALA A 235 -7.78 -10.42 6.52
N ALA A 236 -6.45 -10.54 6.50
CA ALA A 236 -5.59 -9.83 7.45
C ALA A 236 -5.69 -8.30 7.31
N MET A 237 -5.72 -7.80 6.07
CA MET A 237 -5.92 -6.37 5.79
C MET A 237 -7.29 -5.86 6.26
N GLU A 238 -8.35 -6.64 6.03
CA GLU A 238 -9.72 -6.32 6.46
C GLU A 238 -9.85 -6.34 7.98
N SER A 239 -9.25 -7.34 8.64
CA SER A 239 -9.17 -7.42 10.10
C SER A 239 -8.49 -6.18 10.70
N PHE A 240 -7.37 -5.75 10.11
CA PHE A 240 -6.71 -4.51 10.53
C PHE A 240 -7.56 -3.27 10.27
N ALA A 241 -8.23 -3.19 9.11
CA ALA A 241 -9.10 -2.07 8.79
C ALA A 241 -10.30 -1.96 9.75
N LEU A 242 -10.82 -3.08 10.25
CA LEU A 242 -11.82 -3.10 11.34
C LEU A 242 -11.22 -2.56 12.63
N ALA A 243 -10.08 -3.11 13.07
CA ALA A 243 -9.43 -2.66 14.30
C ALA A 243 -9.08 -1.17 14.30
N TRP A 244 -8.63 -0.63 13.16
CA TRP A 244 -8.35 0.80 13.02
C TRP A 244 -9.61 1.67 13.13
N ARG A 245 -10.71 1.27 12.48
CA ARG A 245 -11.99 1.99 12.57
C ARG A 245 -12.56 1.93 13.98
N ASP A 246 -12.46 0.77 14.64
CA ASP A 246 -12.90 0.60 16.02
C ASP A 246 -12.07 1.47 16.97
N ALA A 247 -10.75 1.57 16.76
CA ALA A 247 -9.89 2.45 17.54
C ALA A 247 -10.28 3.93 17.35
N LEU A 248 -10.58 4.37 16.12
CA LEU A 248 -11.05 5.72 15.86
C LEU A 248 -12.40 6.00 16.53
N ALA A 249 -13.36 5.09 16.45
CA ALA A 249 -14.67 5.23 17.11
C ALA A 249 -14.55 5.26 18.64
N ARG A 250 -13.62 4.48 19.21
CA ARG A 250 -13.30 4.52 20.63
C ARG A 250 -12.62 5.82 21.03
N ILE A 251 -11.71 6.37 20.22
CA ILE A 251 -11.13 7.71 20.45
C ILE A 251 -12.24 8.77 20.50
N GLU A 252 -13.17 8.76 19.55
CA GLU A 252 -14.29 9.72 19.51
C GLU A 252 -15.18 9.65 20.76
N SER A 253 -15.44 8.45 21.26
CA SER A 253 -16.36 8.22 22.38
C SER A 253 -15.71 8.32 23.76
N GLU A 254 -14.49 7.79 23.92
CA GLU A 254 -13.77 7.72 25.20
C GLU A 254 -12.87 8.95 25.42
N LEU A 255 -12.43 9.64 24.36
CA LEU A 255 -11.55 10.81 24.41
C LEU A 255 -12.13 12.03 23.65
N PRO A 256 -13.34 12.51 24.00
CA PRO A 256 -14.08 13.51 23.22
C PRO A 256 -13.45 14.91 23.18
N SER A 257 -12.45 15.19 24.03
CA SER A 257 -11.66 16.43 24.01
C SER A 257 -10.56 16.43 22.96
N VAL A 258 -10.16 15.26 22.46
CA VAL A 258 -9.03 15.13 21.54
C VAL A 258 -9.37 15.71 20.17
N ARG A 259 -8.47 16.54 19.66
CA ARG A 259 -8.55 17.22 18.35
C ARG A 259 -7.33 16.92 17.47
N VAL A 260 -6.24 16.44 18.07
CA VAL A 260 -5.01 16.04 17.35
C VAL A 260 -4.56 14.65 17.79
N LEU A 261 -4.29 13.77 16.82
CA LEU A 261 -3.70 12.45 17.03
C LEU A 261 -2.26 12.45 16.51
N HIS A 262 -1.31 12.16 17.38
CA HIS A 262 0.08 11.96 17.03
C HIS A 262 0.31 10.50 16.67
N LEU A 263 0.27 10.20 15.38
CA LEU A 263 0.38 8.84 14.86
C LEU A 263 1.85 8.45 14.67
N VAL A 264 2.28 7.43 15.41
CA VAL A 264 3.57 6.76 15.23
C VAL A 264 3.28 5.31 14.84
N ALA A 265 3.61 4.98 13.59
CA ALA A 265 3.23 3.69 13.02
C ALA A 265 4.45 2.93 12.52
N ALA A 266 4.53 1.66 12.90
CA ALA A 266 5.43 0.67 12.34
C ALA A 266 4.56 -0.38 11.63
N VAL A 267 4.22 -0.10 10.37
CA VAL A 267 3.20 -0.88 9.62
C VAL A 267 3.65 -1.23 8.21
N PRO A 268 3.10 -2.29 7.60
CA PRO A 268 3.21 -2.51 6.15
C PRO A 268 2.60 -1.35 5.35
N THR A 269 3.08 -1.14 4.12
CA THR A 269 2.62 -0.03 3.26
C THR A 269 1.11 0.05 3.05
N PRO A 270 0.36 -1.05 2.79
CA PRO A 270 -1.08 -0.94 2.62
C PRO A 270 -1.80 -0.53 3.91
N ALA A 271 -1.30 -0.91 5.10
CA ALA A 271 -1.88 -0.47 6.36
C ALA A 271 -1.74 1.04 6.58
N ALA A 272 -0.61 1.64 6.16
CA ALA A 272 -0.44 3.09 6.20
C ALA A 272 -1.52 3.80 5.35
N ILE A 273 -1.78 3.30 4.14
CA ILE A 273 -2.85 3.83 3.28
C ILE A 273 -4.22 3.64 3.94
N THR A 274 -4.52 2.45 4.46
CA THR A 274 -5.77 2.16 5.18
C THR A 274 -6.02 3.14 6.32
N MET A 275 -5.00 3.46 7.11
CA MET A 275 -5.14 4.40 8.22
C MET A 275 -5.58 5.79 7.74
N GLY A 276 -5.03 6.27 6.63
CA GLY A 276 -5.44 7.53 6.01
C GLY A 276 -6.84 7.50 5.42
N ARG A 277 -7.21 6.40 4.74
CA ARG A 277 -8.49 6.24 4.03
C ARG A 277 -9.70 6.22 4.95
N HIS A 278 -9.58 5.60 6.11
CA HIS A 278 -10.70 5.45 7.04
C HIS A 278 -10.87 6.62 8.00
N ARG A 279 -10.07 7.70 7.84
CA ARG A 279 -10.32 8.93 8.58
C ARG A 279 -11.57 9.62 8.04
N MET A 280 -12.58 9.79 8.89
CA MET A 280 -13.78 10.55 8.56
C MET A 280 -13.48 12.06 8.62
N ARG A 281 -13.50 12.72 7.46
CA ARG A 281 -13.32 14.19 7.36
C ARG A 281 -14.38 14.91 8.21
N ALA A 282 -13.99 16.00 8.87
CA ALA A 282 -14.80 16.82 9.77
C ALA A 282 -15.36 16.15 11.04
N ALA A 283 -15.37 14.82 11.15
CA ALA A 283 -15.77 14.10 12.37
C ALA A 283 -14.57 13.75 13.27
N GLN A 284 -13.42 13.42 12.65
CA GLN A 284 -12.27 12.91 13.38
C GLN A 284 -11.15 13.94 13.53
N PRO A 285 -10.37 13.83 14.63
CA PRO A 285 -9.17 14.63 14.87
C PRO A 285 -8.24 14.73 13.66
N ASN A 286 -7.46 15.80 13.61
CA ASN A 286 -6.33 15.90 12.69
C ASN A 286 -5.25 14.91 13.12
N ILE A 287 -4.56 14.28 12.17
CA ILE A 287 -3.52 13.30 12.44
C ILE A 287 -2.17 13.92 12.06
N VAL A 288 -1.26 14.05 13.03
CA VAL A 288 0.15 14.38 12.80
C VAL A 288 0.91 13.06 12.72
N VAL A 289 1.44 12.73 11.54
CA VAL A 289 2.14 11.47 11.31
C VAL A 289 3.64 11.67 11.46
N TYR A 290 4.27 10.79 12.23
CA TYR A 290 5.70 10.86 12.54
C TYR A 290 6.50 9.87 11.68
N GLN A 291 7.73 10.28 11.33
CA GLN A 291 8.73 9.43 10.70
C GLN A 291 9.87 9.18 11.68
N LEU A 292 10.33 7.93 11.76
CA LEU A 292 11.58 7.62 12.46
C LEU A 292 12.76 8.10 11.61
N ARG A 293 13.47 9.12 12.08
CA ARG A 293 14.77 9.58 11.55
C ARG A 293 15.88 9.18 12.51
N HIS A 294 17.09 8.98 12.00
CA HIS A 294 18.33 8.66 12.74
C HIS A 294 18.12 8.14 14.18
N ASP A 295 17.88 9.07 15.13
CA ASP A 295 17.73 8.78 16.55
C ASP A 295 16.33 9.05 17.15
N ALA A 296 15.40 9.71 16.45
CA ALA A 296 14.12 10.15 17.01
C ALA A 296 12.95 10.11 16.00
N TYR A 297 11.73 10.02 16.52
CA TYR A 297 10.53 10.27 15.72
C TYR A 297 10.29 11.77 15.56
N GLU A 298 10.19 12.22 14.31
CA GLU A 298 9.91 13.63 13.97
C GLU A 298 8.56 13.74 13.27
N ALA A 299 7.82 14.82 13.56
CA ALA A 299 6.58 15.12 12.86
C ALA A 299 6.88 15.36 11.37
N ALA A 300 6.19 14.66 10.48
CA ALA A 300 6.47 14.66 9.05
C ALA A 300 5.33 15.26 8.23
N ILE A 301 4.12 14.71 8.35
CA ILE A 301 2.95 15.16 7.57
C ILE A 301 1.74 15.26 8.48
N GLU A 302 0.99 16.36 8.32
CA GLU A 302 -0.33 16.54 8.91
C GLU A 302 -1.42 16.11 7.92
N VAL A 303 -2.40 15.37 8.44
CA VAL A 303 -3.56 14.83 7.75
C VAL A 303 -4.81 15.37 8.46
N GLY A 304 -5.37 16.44 7.92
CA GLY A 304 -6.46 17.21 8.51
C GLY A 304 -7.14 18.06 7.44
N GLU A 305 -8.07 18.93 7.84
CA GLU A 305 -8.38 20.10 6.99
C GLU A 305 -7.17 21.01 6.84
#